data_AF-A0A969SFQ1-F1
#
_entry.id   AF-A0A969SFQ1-F1
#
_cell.length_a   1.000
_cell.length_b   1.000
_cell.length_c   1.000
_cell.angle_alpha   90.00
_cell.angle_beta   90.00
_cell.angle_gamma   90.00
#
_symmetry.space_group_name_H-M   'P 1'
#
loop_
_entity.id
_entity.type
_entity.pdbx_description
1 polymer ?
#
loop_
_entity_poly.entity_id
_entity_poly.type
_entity_poly.pdbx_seq_one_letter_code
_entity_poly.pdbx_strand_id
1 'polypeptide(L)'
;KAGVWFRRGRLGIVAPVRQATLAAHRRKRHLSDLFRFPEPPLFIIRLTPPALKFESDGSIDEMEHTLEEWAELLRALTLMATGRATLTITGNDRIPSITFPVDQPITGPYLEELPLISAFLDGWLQLLTNAGLRSTARFKFDAFWEANEARMAVDILLNPKSQARFEFPSLEIDEPSSPPEGLYFNSSSFGDTSITFSAKVFFEQSDDPEWRYRSTRFEALDVRPKVDDLEEYGMDQAAACELRLLIDPRNLTLASRRDTPEAPTTSQH
;
A
#
# COMPACT_ATOMS: atom_id res chain seq x y z
N LYS A 1 -35.10 22.93 19.28
CA LYS A 1 -34.65 21.52 19.48
C LYS A 1 -33.16 21.57 19.77
N ALA A 2 -32.75 21.15 20.97
CA ALA A 2 -31.38 21.30 21.45
C ALA A 2 -30.44 20.38 20.64
N GLY A 3 -29.56 20.97 19.84
CA GLY A 3 -28.44 20.26 19.24
C GLY A 3 -27.36 20.06 20.28
N VAL A 4 -26.84 18.85 20.41
CA VAL A 4 -25.65 18.57 21.23
C VAL A 4 -24.45 19.03 20.40
N TRP A 5 -23.76 20.07 20.87
CA TRP A 5 -22.54 20.58 20.25
C TRP A 5 -21.32 19.91 20.90
N PHE A 6 -20.65 19.01 20.19
CA PHE A 6 -19.38 18.44 20.65
C PHE A 6 -18.23 19.34 20.20
N ARG A 7 -17.58 20.02 21.14
CA ARG A 7 -16.29 20.69 20.89
C ARG A 7 -15.17 19.67 21.08
N ARG A 8 -14.55 19.25 19.97
CA ARG A 8 -13.31 18.46 19.87
C ARG A 8 -13.40 17.01 20.39
N GLY A 9 -13.79 16.10 19.50
CA GLY A 9 -13.57 14.66 19.63
C GLY A 9 -12.49 14.19 18.66
N ARG A 10 -11.71 13.17 19.04
CA ARG A 10 -10.77 12.49 18.15
C ARG A 10 -11.53 11.36 17.46
N LEU A 11 -11.54 11.34 16.14
CA LEU A 11 -12.10 10.24 15.36
C LEU A 11 -11.09 9.08 15.42
N GLY A 12 -11.47 7.97 16.04
CA GLY A 12 -10.69 6.73 16.02
C GLY A 12 -11.49 5.69 15.23
N ILE A 13 -11.03 5.36 14.03
CA ILE A 13 -11.63 4.28 13.23
C ILE A 13 -10.83 3.02 13.54
N VAL A 14 -11.41 2.13 14.33
CA VAL A 14 -10.76 0.89 14.78
C VAL A 14 -11.22 -0.26 13.90
N ALA A 15 -10.32 -0.80 13.08
CA ALA A 15 -10.55 -2.05 12.37
C ALA A 15 -10.42 -3.24 13.35
N PRO A 16 -11.30 -4.26 13.29
CA PRO A 16 -11.19 -5.42 14.17
C PRO A 16 -10.14 -6.40 13.62
N VAL A 17 -8.87 -6.27 14.03
CA VAL A 17 -7.91 -7.37 13.96
C VAL A 17 -7.13 -7.47 15.28
N ARG A 18 -7.36 -8.59 15.97
CA ARG A 18 -6.67 -9.16 17.15
C ARG A 18 -6.40 -8.19 18.33
N GLN A 19 -7.26 -8.31 19.34
CA GLN A 19 -7.22 -7.72 20.69
C GLN A 19 -5.95 -7.94 21.55
N ALA A 20 -4.79 -8.29 20.98
CA ALA A 20 -3.67 -8.80 21.75
C ALA A 20 -2.37 -7.98 21.63
N THR A 21 -2.40 -6.65 21.63
CA THR A 21 -1.13 -5.88 21.77
C THR A 21 -1.23 -4.43 22.28
N LEU A 22 -2.29 -4.02 22.99
CA LEU A 22 -2.40 -2.66 23.56
C LEU A 22 -2.30 -2.60 25.09
N ALA A 23 -1.54 -3.52 25.68
CA ALA A 23 -1.31 -3.58 27.12
C ALA A 23 0.18 -3.47 27.49
N ALA A 24 0.93 -2.54 26.91
CA ALA A 24 2.20 -2.08 27.50
C ALA A 24 2.69 -0.82 26.78
N HIS A 25 2.57 0.35 27.40
CA HIS A 25 3.58 1.42 27.48
C HIS A 25 2.94 2.71 28.04
N ARG A 26 2.74 2.75 29.36
CA ARG A 26 2.63 4.02 30.10
C ARG A 26 4.03 4.62 30.22
N ARG A 27 4.38 5.58 29.36
CA ARG A 27 5.45 6.54 29.65
C ARG A 27 4.87 7.95 29.69
N LYS A 28 5.19 8.65 30.78
CA LYS A 28 4.83 10.04 31.07
C LYS A 28 5.29 10.94 29.91
N ARG A 29 4.35 11.51 29.15
CA ARG A 29 4.62 12.62 28.23
C ARG A 29 4.35 13.95 28.93
N HIS A 30 5.18 14.93 28.62
CA HIS A 30 5.26 16.25 29.27
C HIS A 30 4.07 17.13 28.83
N LEU A 31 3.59 18.01 29.71
CA LEU A 31 2.38 18.83 29.51
C LEU A 31 2.45 19.78 28.28
N SER A 32 3.62 19.96 27.69
CA SER A 32 3.84 20.75 26.48
C SER A 32 3.56 19.99 25.16
N ASP A 33 3.35 18.67 25.20
CA ASP A 33 2.94 17.86 24.02
C ASP A 33 1.42 17.85 23.81
N LEU A 34 0.65 18.52 24.68
CA LEU A 34 -0.83 18.52 24.69
C LEU A 34 -1.49 19.45 23.67
N PHE A 35 -0.71 20.25 22.94
CA PHE A 35 -1.22 21.19 21.96
C PHE A 35 -0.46 21.10 20.64
N ARG A 36 -0.49 19.91 20.01
CA ARG A 36 -0.58 19.89 18.54
C ARG A 36 -2.06 20.00 18.18
N PHE A 37 -2.42 21.11 17.58
CA PHE A 37 -3.74 21.28 16.98
C PHE A 37 -3.81 20.32 15.79
N PRO A 38 -4.71 19.31 15.80
CA PRO A 38 -4.97 18.59 14.57
C PRO A 38 -5.68 19.57 13.63
N GLU A 39 -5.24 19.56 12.38
CA GLU A 39 -5.93 20.14 11.23
C GLU A 39 -7.44 19.83 11.25
N PRO A 40 -8.29 20.64 10.57
CA PRO A 40 -9.74 20.49 10.66
C PRO A 40 -10.15 19.04 10.39
N PRO A 41 -11.19 18.54 11.08
CA PRO A 41 -11.63 17.17 10.91
C PRO A 41 -11.98 16.95 9.43
N LEU A 42 -11.39 15.91 8.84
CA LEU A 42 -11.64 15.45 7.47
C LEU A 42 -13.14 15.22 7.18
N PHE A 43 -13.96 15.10 8.23
CA PHE A 43 -15.36 14.75 8.14
C PHE A 43 -16.24 15.51 9.12
N ILE A 44 -17.40 15.91 8.63
CA ILE A 44 -18.54 16.43 9.36
C ILE A 44 -19.49 15.27 9.66
N ILE A 45 -19.72 15.04 10.96
CA ILE A 45 -20.72 14.08 11.44
C ILE A 45 -22.00 14.83 11.79
N ARG A 46 -23.09 14.57 11.08
CA ARG A 46 -24.42 15.10 11.39
C ARG A 46 -25.29 14.01 11.99
N LEU A 47 -25.56 14.13 13.28
CA LEU A 47 -26.52 13.29 14.01
C LEU A 47 -27.93 13.89 13.87
N THR A 48 -28.83 13.17 13.22
CA THR A 48 -30.26 13.49 13.16
C THR A 48 -31.07 12.39 13.87
N PRO A 49 -32.27 12.68 14.41
CA PRO A 49 -33.08 11.66 15.09
C PRO A 49 -33.30 10.36 14.29
N PRO A 50 -33.46 10.39 12.94
CA PRO A 50 -33.59 9.17 12.15
C PRO A 50 -32.28 8.64 11.56
N ALA A 51 -31.18 9.40 11.54
CA ALA A 51 -29.98 9.02 10.80
C ALA A 51 -28.69 9.69 11.28
N LEU A 52 -27.59 8.96 11.18
CA LEU A 52 -26.23 9.48 11.19
C LEU A 52 -25.82 9.79 9.74
N LYS A 53 -25.39 11.02 9.45
CA LYS A 53 -24.81 11.38 8.15
C LYS A 53 -23.34 11.75 8.32
N PHE A 54 -22.53 11.30 7.37
CA PHE A 54 -21.10 11.53 7.32
C PHE A 54 -20.77 12.23 6.00
N GLU A 55 -20.08 13.35 6.06
CA GLU A 55 -19.76 14.20 4.91
C GLU A 55 -18.29 14.64 5.05
N SER A 56 -17.48 14.58 4.00
CA SER A 56 -16.12 15.12 4.07
C SER A 56 -16.15 16.65 4.13
N ASP A 57 -15.19 17.24 4.85
CA ASP A 57 -14.94 18.68 4.80
C ASP A 57 -13.84 18.92 3.74
N GLY A 58 -14.27 19.09 2.49
CA GLY A 58 -13.37 19.32 1.34
C GLY A 58 -13.15 18.12 0.42
N SER A 59 -12.28 18.32 -0.59
CA SER A 59 -11.92 17.31 -1.58
C SER A 59 -10.68 16.53 -1.15
N ILE A 60 -10.67 15.21 -1.42
CA ILE A 60 -9.53 14.34 -1.18
C ILE A 60 -8.27 14.77 -1.97
N ASP A 61 -8.47 15.40 -3.13
CA ASP A 61 -7.39 15.84 -4.02
C ASP A 61 -6.63 17.07 -3.47
N GLU A 62 -7.28 17.83 -2.60
CA GLU A 62 -6.71 19.05 -2.00
C GLU A 62 -6.01 18.78 -0.67
N MET A 63 -6.27 17.61 -0.06
CA MET A 63 -5.72 17.20 1.22
C MET A 63 -4.25 16.82 1.08
N GLU A 64 -3.44 17.20 2.07
CA GLU A 64 -2.06 16.76 2.21
C GLU A 64 -1.91 15.99 3.51
N HIS A 65 -1.41 14.77 3.44
CA HIS A 65 -1.21 13.92 4.62
C HIS A 65 0.16 13.25 4.56
N THR A 66 0.64 12.85 5.73
CA THR A 66 1.76 11.91 5.84
C THR A 66 1.35 10.53 5.33
N LEU A 67 2.34 9.69 5.03
CA LEU A 67 2.12 8.32 4.58
C LEU A 67 1.24 7.52 5.55
N GLU A 68 1.51 7.63 6.85
CA GLU A 68 0.75 6.95 7.91
C GLU A 68 -0.69 7.46 8.00
N GLU A 69 -0.89 8.78 7.91
CA GLU A 69 -2.22 9.39 7.92
C GLU A 69 -3.04 8.97 6.69
N TRP A 70 -2.41 8.92 5.51
CA TRP A 70 -3.05 8.37 4.31
C TRP A 70 -3.42 6.90 4.49
N ALA A 71 -2.53 6.07 5.02
CA ALA A 71 -2.80 4.65 5.21
C ALA A 71 -3.97 4.42 6.17
N GLU A 72 -4.02 5.15 7.29
CA GLU A 72 -5.14 5.08 8.23
C GLU A 72 -6.46 5.53 7.59
N LEU A 73 -6.45 6.65 6.85
CA LEU A 73 -7.62 7.20 6.18
C LEU A 73 -8.17 6.25 5.11
N LEU A 74 -7.32 5.78 4.20
CA LEU A 74 -7.77 4.92 3.09
C LEU A 74 -8.23 3.55 3.59
N ARG A 75 -7.57 2.97 4.60
CA ARG A 75 -8.04 1.71 5.22
C ARG A 75 -9.43 1.89 5.84
N ALA A 76 -9.67 3.01 6.50
CA ALA A 76 -10.97 3.34 7.05
C ALA A 76 -12.04 3.52 5.95
N LEU A 77 -11.74 4.27 4.89
CA LEU A 77 -12.65 4.47 3.76
C LEU A 77 -12.96 3.14 3.06
N THR A 78 -11.95 2.30 2.80
CA THR A 78 -12.13 0.95 2.24
C THR A 78 -13.04 0.09 3.11
N LEU A 79 -12.88 0.13 4.44
CA LEU A 79 -13.75 -0.61 5.35
C LEU A 79 -15.20 -0.11 5.28
N MET A 80 -15.39 1.22 5.29
CA MET A 80 -16.71 1.85 5.18
C MET A 80 -17.38 1.55 3.83
N ALA A 81 -16.62 1.49 2.73
CA ALA A 81 -17.12 1.08 1.42
C ALA A 81 -17.74 -0.32 1.40
N THR A 82 -17.32 -1.22 2.31
CA THR A 82 -17.92 -2.55 2.42
C THR A 82 -19.29 -2.58 3.11
N GLY A 83 -19.75 -1.47 3.70
CA GLY A 83 -21.00 -1.42 4.49
C GLY A 83 -20.96 -2.22 5.79
N ARG A 84 -19.76 -2.64 6.24
CA ARG A 84 -19.55 -3.45 7.46
C ARG A 84 -18.78 -2.69 8.54
N ALA A 85 -18.58 -1.39 8.37
CA ALA A 85 -17.87 -0.57 9.32
C ALA A 85 -18.74 -0.22 10.53
N THR A 86 -18.10 -0.04 11.68
CA THR A 86 -18.72 0.57 12.86
C THR A 86 -17.98 1.86 13.17
N LEU A 87 -18.74 2.95 13.33
CA LEU A 87 -18.20 4.22 13.79
C LEU A 87 -18.30 4.27 15.31
N THR A 88 -17.18 4.51 15.98
CA THR A 88 -17.15 4.75 17.42
C THR A 88 -16.71 6.18 17.71
N ILE A 89 -17.56 6.93 18.39
CA ILE A 89 -17.25 8.27 18.90
C ILE A 89 -16.86 8.10 20.37
N THR A 90 -15.57 8.24 20.66
CA THR A 90 -15.05 8.20 22.03
C THR A 90 -14.90 9.61 22.59
N GLY A 91 -15.47 9.85 23.77
CA GLY A 91 -15.22 11.07 24.54
C GLY A 91 -14.02 10.92 25.49
N ASN A 92 -13.95 11.77 26.52
CA ASN A 92 -13.03 11.56 27.64
C ASN A 92 -13.51 10.38 28.50
N ASP A 93 -12.71 9.97 29.49
CA ASP A 93 -12.98 8.84 30.40
C ASP A 93 -14.37 8.89 31.10
N ARG A 94 -15.06 10.03 31.07
CA ARG A 94 -16.37 10.24 31.69
C ARG A 94 -17.54 10.13 30.72
N ILE A 95 -17.30 10.09 29.41
CA ILE A 95 -18.33 10.00 28.38
C ILE A 95 -18.22 8.61 27.74
N PRO A 96 -19.21 7.72 27.92
CA PRO A 96 -19.18 6.40 27.30
C PRO A 96 -19.11 6.54 25.78
N SER A 97 -18.34 5.65 25.15
CA SER A 97 -18.23 5.59 23.71
C SER A 97 -19.60 5.31 23.09
N ILE A 98 -19.94 6.04 22.03
CA ILE A 98 -21.15 5.78 21.26
C ILE A 98 -20.75 5.10 19.96
N THR A 99 -21.35 3.95 19.69
CA THR A 99 -21.06 3.16 18.48
C THR A 99 -22.29 3.06 17.59
N PHE A 100 -22.10 3.27 16.29
CA PHE A 100 -23.13 3.17 15.27
C PHE A 100 -22.65 2.26 14.14
N PRO A 101 -23.51 1.38 13.58
CA PRO A 101 -23.21 0.73 12.31
C PRO A 101 -23.17 1.78 11.20
N VAL A 102 -22.25 1.61 10.25
CA VAL A 102 -22.22 2.35 8.99
C VAL A 102 -22.79 1.41 7.93
N ASP A 103 -24.12 1.42 7.83
CA ASP A 103 -24.93 0.53 7.00
C ASP A 103 -25.19 1.10 5.59
N GLN A 104 -24.88 2.39 5.38
CA GLN A 104 -24.96 3.04 4.08
C GLN A 104 -23.60 3.03 3.38
N PRO A 105 -23.54 2.68 2.08
CA PRO A 105 -22.32 2.80 1.30
C PRO A 105 -21.82 4.25 1.29
N ILE A 106 -20.50 4.43 1.38
CA ILE A 106 -19.90 5.73 1.12
C ILE A 106 -20.02 6.06 -0.37
N THR A 107 -20.16 7.35 -0.69
CA THR A 107 -20.14 7.86 -2.07
C THR A 107 -18.98 8.83 -2.23
N GLY A 108 -18.37 8.88 -3.40
CA GLY A 108 -17.23 9.75 -3.66
C GLY A 108 -16.41 9.29 -4.85
N PRO A 109 -15.34 10.00 -5.18
CA PRO A 109 -14.41 9.58 -6.22
C PRO A 109 -13.56 8.39 -5.73
N TYR A 110 -12.98 7.67 -6.70
CA TYR A 110 -11.95 6.65 -6.49
C TYR A 110 -12.33 5.43 -5.64
N LEU A 111 -13.63 5.18 -5.41
CA LEU A 111 -14.08 4.11 -4.52
C LEU A 111 -13.62 2.71 -4.97
N GLU A 112 -13.46 2.51 -6.27
CA GLU A 112 -13.00 1.25 -6.86
C GLU A 112 -11.49 1.05 -6.65
N GLU A 113 -10.73 2.15 -6.63
CA GLU A 113 -9.29 2.19 -6.49
C GLU A 113 -8.84 2.19 -5.02
N LEU A 114 -9.68 2.64 -4.08
CA LEU A 114 -9.37 2.71 -2.65
C LEU A 114 -8.74 1.42 -2.09
N PRO A 115 -9.27 0.21 -2.33
CA PRO A 115 -8.68 -1.01 -1.79
C PRO A 115 -7.25 -1.26 -2.30
N LEU A 116 -6.99 -0.94 -3.57
CA LEU A 116 -5.67 -1.10 -4.19
C LEU A 116 -4.68 -0.10 -3.61
N ILE A 117 -5.07 1.17 -3.49
CA ILE A 117 -4.20 2.22 -2.92
C ILE A 117 -3.94 1.95 -1.43
N SER A 118 -4.96 1.52 -0.68
CA SER A 118 -4.80 1.15 0.74
C SER A 118 -3.83 -0.03 0.91
N ALA A 119 -3.93 -1.07 0.08
CA ALA A 119 -3.01 -2.21 0.15
C ALA A 119 -1.58 -1.82 -0.20
N PHE A 120 -1.41 -0.95 -1.21
CA PHE A 120 -0.10 -0.38 -1.56
C PHE A 120 0.52 0.38 -0.39
N LEU A 121 -0.22 1.28 0.26
CA LEU A 121 0.26 2.06 1.40
C LEU A 121 0.70 1.19 2.57
N ASP A 122 -0.11 0.18 2.92
CA ASP A 122 0.20 -0.76 3.98
C ASP A 122 1.49 -1.54 3.68
N GLY A 123 1.65 -1.99 2.43
CA GLY A 123 2.86 -2.65 1.97
C GLY A 123 4.09 -1.72 1.96
N TRP A 124 3.94 -0.48 1.49
CA TRP A 124 5.04 0.48 1.48
C TRP A 124 5.50 0.82 2.90
N LEU A 125 4.59 1.05 3.84
CA LEU A 125 4.90 1.25 5.26
C LEU A 125 5.64 0.04 5.86
N GLN A 126 5.25 -1.18 5.48
CA GLN A 126 5.94 -2.39 5.91
C GLN A 126 7.38 -2.45 5.36
N LEU A 127 7.59 -2.11 4.08
CA LEU A 127 8.94 -2.07 3.48
C LEU A 127 9.82 -1.00 4.14
N LEU A 128 9.28 0.21 4.39
CA LEU A 128 10.00 1.25 5.12
C LEU A 128 10.40 0.79 6.52
N THR A 129 9.48 0.13 7.23
CA THR A 129 9.75 -0.42 8.56
C THR A 129 10.87 -1.47 8.52
N ASN A 130 10.84 -2.37 7.54
CA ASN A 130 11.89 -3.38 7.35
C ASN A 130 13.24 -2.75 7.02
N ALA A 131 13.25 -1.64 6.28
CA ALA A 131 14.45 -0.85 5.96
C ALA A 131 14.90 0.07 7.12
N GLY A 132 14.16 0.13 8.24
CA GLY A 132 14.46 1.04 9.35
C GLY A 132 14.18 2.52 9.06
N LEU A 133 13.32 2.82 8.08
CA LEU A 133 12.94 4.17 7.66
C LEU A 133 11.57 4.58 8.22
N ARG A 134 11.31 5.90 8.19
CA ARG A 134 10.00 6.51 8.45
C ARG A 134 9.79 7.63 7.45
N SER A 135 8.57 7.75 6.92
CA SER A 135 8.21 8.90 6.10
C SER A 135 7.75 10.04 7.02
N THR A 136 8.06 11.28 6.64
CA THR A 136 7.55 12.47 7.33
C THR A 136 7.01 13.52 6.36
N ALA A 137 7.23 13.38 5.05
CA ALA A 137 6.61 14.25 4.07
C ALA A 137 5.10 14.17 4.14
N ARG A 138 4.51 15.31 3.82
CA ARG A 138 3.09 15.43 3.51
C ARG A 138 2.97 15.57 2.01
N PHE A 139 2.02 14.86 1.42
CA PHE A 139 1.79 14.88 -0.02
C PHE A 139 0.29 14.71 -0.33
N LYS A 140 -0.08 15.13 -1.53
CA LYS A 140 -1.46 15.05 -2.04
C LYS A 140 -1.80 13.68 -2.58
N PHE A 141 -3.10 13.40 -2.68
CA PHE A 141 -3.61 12.13 -3.20
C PHE A 141 -3.08 11.78 -4.60
N ASP A 142 -2.86 12.77 -5.47
CA ASP A 142 -2.35 12.54 -6.84
C ASP A 142 -0.99 11.81 -6.90
N ALA A 143 -0.20 11.82 -5.82
CA ALA A 143 1.07 11.10 -5.78
C ALA A 143 0.92 9.58 -6.03
N PHE A 144 -0.25 9.00 -5.75
CA PHE A 144 -0.51 7.57 -5.95
C PHE A 144 -0.48 7.15 -7.43
N TRP A 145 -0.86 8.06 -8.33
CA TRP A 145 -0.92 7.78 -9.76
C TRP A 145 0.47 7.56 -10.38
N GLU A 146 1.46 8.27 -9.86
CA GLU A 146 2.87 8.16 -10.29
C GLU A 146 3.66 7.05 -9.57
N ALA A 147 3.03 6.35 -8.62
CA ALA A 147 3.70 5.37 -7.75
C ALA A 147 3.89 3.97 -8.36
N ASN A 148 3.94 3.83 -9.69
CA ASN A 148 3.93 2.52 -10.35
C ASN A 148 5.10 1.62 -9.92
N GLU A 149 6.32 2.16 -9.85
CA GLU A 149 7.51 1.40 -9.45
C GLU A 149 7.44 0.99 -7.98
N ALA A 150 7.03 1.89 -7.09
CA ALA A 150 6.85 1.58 -5.68
C ALA A 150 5.75 0.53 -5.45
N ARG A 151 4.66 0.60 -6.23
CA ARG A 151 3.61 -0.43 -6.25
C ARG A 151 4.16 -1.79 -6.69
N MET A 152 4.98 -1.81 -7.74
CA MET A 152 5.64 -3.03 -8.20
C MET A 152 6.59 -3.60 -7.14
N ALA A 153 7.37 -2.75 -6.46
CA ALA A 153 8.25 -3.17 -5.37
C ALA A 153 7.46 -3.84 -4.22
N VAL A 154 6.33 -3.24 -3.82
CA VAL A 154 5.42 -3.81 -2.81
C VAL A 154 4.90 -5.18 -3.26
N ASP A 155 4.45 -5.29 -4.52
CA ASP A 155 3.92 -6.54 -5.06
C ASP A 155 4.98 -7.65 -5.11
N ILE A 156 6.16 -7.36 -5.66
CA ILE A 156 7.27 -8.31 -5.76
C ILE A 156 7.74 -8.80 -4.38
N LEU A 157 7.85 -7.90 -3.40
CA LEU A 157 8.46 -8.22 -2.11
C LEU A 157 7.48 -8.81 -1.09
N LEU A 158 6.19 -8.42 -1.15
CA LEU A 158 5.23 -8.74 -0.10
C LEU A 158 4.05 -9.59 -0.57
N ASN A 159 3.76 -9.70 -1.87
CA ASN A 159 2.64 -10.47 -2.37
C ASN A 159 3.08 -11.88 -2.81
N PRO A 160 2.70 -12.95 -2.09
CA PRO A 160 3.03 -14.33 -2.50
C PRO A 160 2.41 -14.74 -3.85
N LYS A 161 1.36 -14.02 -4.29
CA LYS A 161 0.71 -14.16 -5.59
C LYS A 161 0.85 -12.86 -6.39
N SER A 162 2.10 -12.43 -6.53
CA SER A 162 2.49 -11.23 -7.30
C SER A 162 1.75 -11.16 -8.63
N GLN A 163 1.21 -9.99 -8.92
CA GLN A 163 0.61 -9.67 -10.22
C GLN A 163 1.65 -9.15 -11.20
N ALA A 164 2.78 -8.62 -10.71
CA ALA A 164 3.94 -8.25 -11.50
C ALA A 164 4.49 -9.47 -12.22
N ARG A 165 4.87 -9.27 -13.49
CA ARG A 165 5.46 -10.31 -14.33
C ARG A 165 6.58 -9.71 -15.14
N PHE A 166 7.69 -10.43 -15.20
CA PHE A 166 8.73 -10.19 -16.18
C PHE A 166 8.56 -11.15 -17.34
N GLU A 167 8.66 -10.61 -18.55
CA GLU A 167 8.51 -11.35 -19.79
C GLU A 167 9.72 -11.06 -20.67
N PHE A 168 10.37 -12.13 -21.15
CA PHE A 168 11.57 -12.04 -21.97
C PHE A 168 11.48 -12.95 -23.19
N PRO A 169 11.95 -12.49 -24.36
CA PRO A 169 12.01 -13.32 -25.57
C PRO A 169 13.11 -14.40 -25.50
N SER A 170 14.14 -14.18 -24.69
CA SER A 170 15.23 -15.11 -24.42
C SER A 170 15.92 -14.75 -23.10
N LEU A 171 16.54 -15.74 -22.45
CA LEU A 171 17.44 -15.54 -21.33
C LEU A 171 18.86 -15.93 -21.76
N GLU A 172 19.82 -15.05 -21.53
CA GLU A 172 21.25 -15.33 -21.78
C GLU A 172 21.80 -16.10 -20.58
N ILE A 173 21.71 -17.43 -20.63
CA ILE A 173 22.19 -18.31 -19.56
C ILE A 173 23.12 -19.36 -20.15
N ASP A 174 24.39 -19.33 -19.76
CA ASP A 174 25.42 -20.26 -20.23
C ASP A 174 25.17 -21.71 -19.76
N GLU A 175 24.53 -21.89 -18.59
CA GLU A 175 24.15 -23.19 -18.02
C GLU A 175 22.73 -23.13 -17.44
N PRO A 176 21.72 -23.76 -18.06
CA PRO A 176 20.36 -23.67 -17.58
C PRO A 176 20.19 -24.44 -16.26
N SER A 177 19.94 -23.72 -15.16
CA SER A 177 19.22 -24.31 -14.04
C SER A 177 17.78 -24.57 -14.49
N SER A 178 17.20 -25.70 -14.07
CA SER A 178 15.78 -25.99 -14.31
C SER A 178 15.03 -25.93 -12.98
N PRO A 179 14.15 -24.93 -12.75
CA PRO A 179 13.85 -23.77 -13.60
C PRO A 179 14.94 -22.67 -13.58
N PRO A 180 14.98 -21.77 -14.60
CA PRO A 180 15.88 -20.61 -14.59
C PRO A 180 15.53 -19.63 -13.47
N GLU A 181 16.58 -19.08 -12.85
CA GLU A 181 16.46 -18.15 -11.73
C GLU A 181 17.33 -16.92 -11.99
N GLY A 182 16.82 -15.74 -11.63
CA GLY A 182 17.55 -14.49 -11.77
C GLY A 182 17.37 -13.57 -10.58
N LEU A 183 18.25 -12.58 -10.47
CA LEU A 183 18.16 -11.51 -9.49
C LEU A 183 17.53 -10.27 -10.13
N TYR A 184 16.41 -9.81 -9.58
CA TYR A 184 15.92 -8.46 -9.81
C TYR A 184 16.33 -7.58 -8.64
N PHE A 185 16.85 -6.40 -8.92
CA PHE A 185 17.19 -5.41 -7.91
C PHE A 185 16.86 -4.01 -8.45
N ASN A 186 16.36 -3.14 -7.58
CA ASN A 186 16.07 -1.77 -7.97
C ASN A 186 16.04 -0.85 -6.75
N SER A 187 16.02 0.45 -7.00
CA SER A 187 15.61 1.44 -6.02
C SER A 187 14.28 2.06 -6.43
N SER A 188 13.35 2.17 -5.48
CA SER A 188 12.06 2.81 -5.72
C SER A 188 11.82 3.89 -4.68
N SER A 189 11.06 4.91 -5.08
CA SER A 189 10.76 6.06 -4.23
C SER A 189 9.26 6.34 -4.21
N PHE A 190 8.76 6.69 -3.04
CA PHE A 190 7.39 7.17 -2.88
C PHE A 190 7.30 8.03 -1.62
N GLY A 191 6.58 9.15 -1.73
CA GLY A 191 6.31 10.07 -0.63
C GLY A 191 7.57 10.39 0.18
N ASP A 192 8.55 11.05 -0.46
CA ASP A 192 9.89 11.44 0.06
C ASP A 192 10.85 10.34 0.54
N THR A 193 10.39 9.09 0.57
CA THR A 193 11.20 7.96 0.99
C THR A 193 11.68 7.14 -0.19
N SER A 194 12.87 6.56 -0.06
CA SER A 194 13.45 5.67 -1.06
C SER A 194 14.04 4.44 -0.41
N ILE A 195 13.77 3.28 -1.00
CA ILE A 195 14.37 1.99 -0.60
C ILE A 195 15.15 1.41 -1.78
N THR A 196 16.14 0.61 -1.46
CA THR A 196 16.77 -0.33 -2.40
C THR A 196 16.39 -1.74 -1.97
N PHE A 197 16.09 -2.60 -2.93
CA PHE A 197 15.65 -3.96 -2.67
C PHE A 197 16.17 -4.94 -3.71
N SER A 198 16.15 -6.23 -3.35
CA SER A 198 16.41 -7.33 -4.27
C SER A 198 15.43 -8.47 -4.06
N ALA A 199 15.12 -9.17 -5.14
CA ALA A 199 14.27 -10.34 -5.15
C ALA A 199 14.81 -11.37 -6.15
N LYS A 200 14.75 -12.63 -5.75
CA LYS A 200 14.98 -13.76 -6.66
C LYS A 200 13.72 -13.97 -7.49
N VAL A 201 13.90 -14.08 -8.80
CA VAL A 201 12.84 -14.27 -9.79
C VAL A 201 12.97 -15.66 -10.38
N PHE A 202 11.85 -16.37 -10.46
CA PHE A 202 11.78 -17.72 -11.02
C PHE A 202 11.04 -17.67 -12.34
N PHE A 203 11.60 -18.31 -13.36
CA PHE A 203 11.06 -18.29 -14.72
C PHE A 203 10.59 -19.67 -15.16
N GLU A 204 9.57 -19.66 -16.01
CA GLU A 204 9.17 -20.83 -16.79
C GLU A 204 9.17 -20.46 -18.28
N GLN A 205 9.40 -21.46 -19.13
CA GLN A 205 9.17 -21.30 -20.55
C GLN A 205 7.67 -21.23 -20.80
N SER A 206 7.26 -20.31 -21.66
CA SER A 206 5.87 -20.14 -22.09
C SER A 206 5.71 -20.61 -23.54
N ASP A 207 4.48 -20.96 -23.91
CA ASP A 207 4.14 -21.33 -25.30
C ASP A 207 4.08 -20.10 -26.24
N ASP A 208 4.27 -18.89 -25.71
CA ASP A 208 4.28 -17.65 -26.49
C ASP A 208 5.61 -17.53 -27.27
N PRO A 209 5.56 -17.47 -28.62
CA PRO A 209 6.76 -17.39 -29.44
C PRO A 209 7.49 -16.03 -29.32
N GLU A 210 6.79 -14.95 -28.95
CA GLU A 210 7.40 -13.64 -28.68
C GLU A 210 7.94 -13.58 -27.25
N TRP A 211 7.19 -14.10 -26.27
CA TRP A 211 7.51 -14.01 -24.85
C TRP A 211 7.82 -15.39 -24.25
N ARG A 212 8.93 -15.97 -24.71
CA ARG A 212 9.31 -17.36 -24.39
C ARG A 212 9.57 -17.62 -22.91
N TYR A 213 9.92 -16.62 -22.12
CA TYR A 213 10.15 -16.78 -20.68
C TYR A 213 9.26 -15.83 -19.88
N ARG A 214 8.59 -16.35 -18.86
CA ARG A 214 7.73 -15.58 -17.97
C ARG A 214 8.05 -15.88 -16.51
N SER A 215 8.12 -14.84 -15.69
CA SER A 215 8.29 -15.01 -14.25
C SER A 215 7.03 -15.62 -13.61
N THR A 216 7.21 -16.60 -12.73
CA THR A 216 6.10 -17.29 -12.06
C THR A 216 5.99 -16.98 -10.58
N ARG A 217 7.11 -16.67 -9.93
CA ARG A 217 7.15 -16.27 -8.52
C ARG A 217 8.36 -15.38 -8.21
N PHE A 218 8.27 -14.73 -7.07
CA PHE A 218 9.31 -13.88 -6.49
C PHE A 218 9.62 -14.34 -5.07
N GLU A 219 10.86 -14.15 -4.65
CA GLU A 219 11.30 -14.37 -3.28
C GLU A 219 12.13 -13.15 -2.86
N ALA A 220 11.62 -12.40 -1.88
CA ALA A 220 12.30 -11.24 -1.34
C ALA A 220 13.62 -11.66 -0.68
N LEU A 221 14.72 -11.02 -1.06
CA LEU A 221 16.05 -11.31 -0.53
C LEU A 221 16.48 -10.23 0.47
N ASP A 222 16.34 -8.97 0.08
CA ASP A 222 16.78 -7.83 0.88
C ASP A 222 15.94 -6.56 0.62
N VAL A 223 15.82 -5.75 1.66
CA VAL A 223 15.25 -4.39 1.59
C VAL A 223 15.97 -3.49 2.59
N ARG A 224 16.46 -2.34 2.12
CA ARG A 224 17.26 -1.40 2.92
C ARG A 224 17.06 0.05 2.46
N PRO A 225 17.58 1.04 3.21
CA PRO A 225 17.61 2.42 2.74
C PRO A 225 18.31 2.52 1.38
N LYS A 226 17.93 3.53 0.59
CA LYS A 226 18.53 3.78 -0.72
C LYS A 226 20.06 3.76 -0.66
N VAL A 227 20.67 2.95 -1.53
CA VAL A 227 22.12 2.88 -1.73
C VAL A 227 22.57 3.88 -2.79
N ASP A 228 23.85 4.27 -2.74
CA ASP A 228 24.44 5.19 -3.72
C ASP A 228 24.80 4.47 -5.03
N ASP A 229 25.31 3.24 -4.94
CA ASP A 229 25.67 2.41 -6.09
C ASP A 229 24.75 1.18 -6.18
N LEU A 230 23.78 1.26 -7.10
CA LEU A 230 22.82 0.18 -7.34
C LEU A 230 23.46 -1.02 -8.04
N GLU A 231 24.51 -0.79 -8.84
CA GLU A 231 25.17 -1.83 -9.62
C GLU A 231 26.07 -2.67 -8.72
N GLU A 232 26.85 -2.03 -7.84
CA GLU A 232 27.62 -2.70 -6.77
C GLU A 232 26.68 -3.51 -5.86
N TYR A 233 25.57 -2.92 -5.41
CA TYR A 233 24.55 -3.62 -4.63
C TYR A 233 24.02 -4.87 -5.35
N GLY A 234 23.68 -4.76 -6.64
CA GLY A 234 23.17 -5.88 -7.43
C GLY A 234 24.19 -7.00 -7.56
N MET A 235 25.46 -6.67 -7.80
CA MET A 235 26.55 -7.64 -7.90
C MET A 235 26.80 -8.38 -6.57
N ASP A 236 26.80 -7.65 -5.46
CA ASP A 236 26.96 -8.24 -4.12
C ASP A 236 25.83 -9.21 -3.78
N GLN A 237 24.58 -8.82 -4.07
CA GLN A 237 23.41 -9.67 -3.87
C GLN A 237 23.46 -10.93 -4.74
N ALA A 238 23.89 -10.79 -6.00
CA ALA A 238 23.99 -11.91 -6.92
C ALA A 238 25.07 -12.91 -6.48
N ALA A 239 26.23 -12.41 -6.05
CA ALA A 239 27.29 -13.24 -5.51
C ALA A 239 26.86 -13.96 -4.22
N ALA A 240 26.19 -13.25 -3.30
CA ALA A 240 25.72 -13.82 -2.04
C ALA A 240 24.64 -14.91 -2.22
N CYS A 241 23.83 -14.81 -3.28
CA CYS A 241 22.77 -15.76 -3.60
C CYS A 241 23.13 -16.77 -4.70
N GLU A 242 24.38 -16.74 -5.19
CA GLU A 242 24.89 -17.58 -6.29
C GLU A 242 24.03 -17.48 -7.59
N LEU A 243 23.47 -16.30 -7.86
CA LEU A 243 22.65 -16.03 -9.03
C LEU A 243 23.50 -15.46 -10.18
N ARG A 244 23.39 -16.07 -11.36
CA ARG A 244 24.16 -15.66 -12.56
C ARG A 244 23.37 -14.74 -13.49
N LEU A 245 22.05 -14.86 -13.51
CA LEU A 245 21.18 -14.01 -14.32
C LEU A 245 20.83 -12.74 -13.53
N LEU A 246 21.17 -11.58 -14.09
CA LEU A 246 20.80 -10.27 -13.56
C LEU A 246 19.71 -9.62 -14.41
N ILE A 247 18.67 -9.11 -13.77
CA ILE A 247 17.60 -8.36 -14.42
C ILE A 247 17.87 -6.88 -14.15
N ASP A 248 18.55 -6.22 -15.09
CA ASP A 248 18.83 -4.78 -15.00
C ASP A 248 17.53 -3.97 -15.13
N PRO A 249 17.14 -3.19 -14.10
CA PRO A 249 15.93 -2.37 -14.16
C PRO A 249 15.94 -1.36 -15.31
N ARG A 250 17.11 -0.93 -15.81
CA ARG A 250 17.24 0.01 -16.94
C ARG A 250 16.78 -0.56 -18.28
N ASN A 251 16.74 -1.89 -18.38
CA ASN A 251 16.32 -2.60 -19.60
C ASN A 251 14.84 -2.99 -19.56
N LEU A 252 14.13 -2.68 -18.47
CA LEU A 252 12.71 -3.00 -18.33
C LEU A 252 11.85 -1.89 -18.91
N THR A 253 10.86 -2.28 -19.72
CA THR A 253 9.78 -1.37 -20.15
C THR A 253 8.53 -1.75 -19.39
N LEU A 254 7.96 -0.80 -18.65
CA LEU A 254 6.68 -1.01 -17.98
C LEU A 254 5.57 -1.09 -19.04
N ALA A 255 4.94 -2.25 -19.15
CA ALA A 255 3.75 -2.39 -19.96
C ALA A 255 2.55 -1.85 -19.18
N SER A 256 1.78 -0.96 -19.80
CA SER A 256 0.45 -0.63 -19.30
C SER A 256 -0.37 -1.92 -19.24
N ARG A 257 -1.09 -2.13 -18.14
CA ARG A 257 -2.04 -3.24 -18.00
C ARG A 257 -3.07 -3.13 -19.13
N ARG A 258 -2.82 -3.80 -20.25
CA ARG A 258 -3.84 -4.02 -21.29
C ARG A 258 -4.81 -5.04 -20.73
N ASP A 259 -6.09 -4.78 -20.95
CA ASP A 259 -7.19 -5.65 -20.56
C ASP A 259 -6.89 -7.10 -20.93
N THR A 260 -7.20 -7.98 -19.98
CA THR A 260 -7.21 -9.43 -20.12
C THR A 260 -7.67 -9.86 -21.52
N PRO A 261 -6.99 -10.79 -22.21
CA PRO A 261 -7.49 -11.31 -23.48
C PRO A 261 -8.91 -11.84 -23.29
N GLU A 262 -9.81 -11.41 -24.18
CA GLU A 262 -11.19 -11.88 -24.27
C GLU A 262 -11.21 -13.42 -24.23
N ALA A 263 -12.01 -13.99 -23.34
CA ALA A 263 -12.24 -15.42 -23.32
C ALA A 263 -12.76 -15.86 -24.70
N PRO A 264 -12.34 -17.03 -25.23
CA PRO A 264 -12.73 -17.46 -26.56
C PRO A 264 -14.25 -17.57 -26.61
N THR A 265 -14.87 -16.77 -27.47
CA THR A 265 -16.29 -16.87 -27.80
C THR A 265 -16.51 -18.27 -28.36
N THR A 266 -17.09 -19.16 -27.55
CA THR A 266 -17.66 -20.40 -28.06
C THR A 266 -18.81 -20.05 -28.98
N SER A 267 -18.54 -19.99 -30.28
CA SER A 267 -19.55 -20.01 -31.33
C SER A 267 -20.34 -21.32 -31.20
N GLN A 268 -21.58 -21.20 -30.73
CA GLN A 268 -22.57 -22.26 -30.82
C GLN A 268 -23.01 -22.37 -32.29
N HIS A 269 -22.95 -23.59 -32.83
CA HIS A 269 -23.70 -24.01 -34.01
C HIS A 269 -24.90 -24.85 -33.56
#